data_AF-A0A1G3MRZ1-F1
#
_entry.id   AF-A0A1G3MRZ1-F1
#
_cell.length_a   1.000
_cell.length_b   1.000
_cell.length_c   1.000
_cell.angle_alpha   90.00
_cell.angle_beta   90.00
_cell.angle_gamma   90.00
#
_symmetry.space_group_name_H-M   'P 1'
#
loop_
_entity.id
_entity.type
_entity.pdbx_description
1 polymer ?
#
loop_
_entity_poly.entity_id
_entity_poly.type
_entity_poly.pdbx_seq_one_letter_code
_entity_poly.pdbx_strand_id
1 'polypeptide(L)'
;MPTNTDHFLRLLKVELQDLVEDIQDLDEHLQHRLEDEEISEYVFKENDAFFRRELDSLTKFRNLVDGIKHGDYKDTGAMTSDLLGKLERSTAESGDPEAVLGLVSRKFRKLEDYLHN
;
A
#
# COMPACT_ATOMS: atom_id res chain seq x y z
N MET A 1 22.11 13.69 12.03
CA MET A 1 20.65 13.76 12.24
C MET A 1 19.98 13.15 11.03
N PRO A 2 19.03 12.21 11.17
CA PRO A 2 18.23 11.77 10.03
C PRO A 2 17.53 13.00 9.42
N THR A 3 17.55 13.12 8.10
CA THR A 3 16.80 14.16 7.38
C THR A 3 15.30 13.85 7.50
N ASN A 4 14.45 14.86 7.32
CA ASN A 4 12.99 14.65 7.34
C ASN A 4 12.55 13.59 6.31
N THR A 5 13.25 13.53 5.17
CA THR A 5 13.11 12.52 4.11
C THR A 5 13.45 11.09 4.57
N ASP A 6 14.52 10.90 5.35
CA ASP A 6 14.90 9.58 5.89
C ASP A 6 13.87 9.08 6.90
N HIS A 7 13.37 9.97 7.77
CA HIS A 7 12.33 9.62 8.72
C HIS A 7 11.02 9.26 8.02
N PHE A 8 10.60 10.07 7.04
CA PHE A 8 9.42 9.79 6.21
C PHE A 8 9.52 8.44 5.52
N LEU A 9 10.64 8.14 4.86
CA LEU A 9 10.82 6.88 4.14
C LEU A 9 10.73 5.67 5.06
N ARG A 10 11.32 5.76 6.26
CA ARG A 10 11.21 4.70 7.28
C ARG A 10 9.77 4.48 7.73
N LEU A 11 9.03 5.56 8.00
CA LEU A 11 7.62 5.46 8.39
C LEU A 11 6.75 4.92 7.26
N LEU A 12 6.99 5.35 6.02
CA LEU A 12 6.27 4.85 4.85
C LEU A 12 6.45 3.34 4.67
N LYS A 13 7.66 2.82 4.85
CA LYS A 13 7.90 1.38 4.78
C LYS A 13 7.10 0.58 5.81
N VAL A 14 7.01 1.10 7.04
CA VAL A 14 6.19 0.49 8.11
C VAL A 14 4.72 0.56 7.73
N GLU A 15 4.20 1.72 7.33
CA GLU A 15 2.77 1.86 6.95
C GLU A 15 2.36 1.01 5.75
N LEU A 16 3.29 0.75 4.81
CA LEU A 16 3.06 -0.17 3.69
C LEU A 16 3.09 -1.64 4.14
N GLN A 17 3.94 -1.98 5.11
CA GLN A 17 3.95 -3.32 5.71
C GLN A 17 2.65 -3.57 6.47
N ASP A 18 2.23 -2.64 7.32
CA ASP A 18 0.98 -2.70 8.07
C ASP A 18 -0.22 -2.86 7.10
N LEU A 19 -0.21 -2.13 5.98
CA LEU A 19 -1.28 -2.24 4.98
C LEU A 19 -1.32 -3.60 4.28
N VAL A 20 -0.17 -4.24 4.07
CA VAL A 20 -0.13 -5.61 3.52
C VAL A 20 -0.70 -6.58 4.55
N GLU A 21 -0.31 -6.46 5.82
CA GLU A 21 -0.82 -7.29 6.91
C GLU A 21 -2.34 -7.12 7.08
N ASP A 22 -2.85 -5.88 7.04
CA ASP A 22 -4.29 -5.59 7.11
C ASP A 22 -5.11 -6.34 6.03
N ILE A 23 -4.58 -6.45 4.80
CA ILE A 23 -5.29 -7.14 3.71
C ILE A 23 -5.18 -8.66 3.86
N GLN A 24 -4.06 -9.16 4.38
CA GLN A 24 -3.94 -10.59 4.71
C GLN A 24 -4.94 -10.99 5.79
N ASP A 25 -5.09 -10.17 6.83
CA ASP A 25 -6.09 -10.39 7.89
C ASP A 25 -7.52 -10.38 7.35
N LEU A 26 -7.82 -9.53 6.35
CA LEU A 26 -9.13 -9.51 5.68
C LEU A 26 -9.38 -10.79 4.87
N ASP A 27 -8.36 -11.30 4.18
CA ASP A 27 -8.44 -12.55 3.41
C ASP A 27 -8.65 -13.77 4.34
N GLU A 28 -7.91 -13.81 5.46
CA GLU A 28 -8.10 -14.84 6.50
C GLU A 28 -9.49 -14.77 7.11
N HIS A 29 -10.00 -13.57 7.41
CA HIS A 29 -11.36 -13.41 7.91
C HIS A 29 -12.41 -13.87 6.90
N LEU A 30 -12.20 -13.60 5.61
CA LEU A 30 -13.09 -14.07 4.55
C LEU A 30 -13.13 -15.60 4.45
N GLN A 31 -11.98 -16.27 4.62
CA GLN A 31 -11.89 -17.73 4.69
C GLN A 31 -12.72 -18.29 5.84
N HIS A 32 -12.63 -17.71 7.04
CA HIS A 32 -13.47 -18.12 8.17
C HIS A 32 -14.96 -17.94 7.89
N ARG A 33 -15.36 -16.84 7.25
CA ARG A 33 -16.77 -16.62 6.88
C ARG A 33 -17.29 -17.63 5.85
N LEU A 34 -16.42 -18.17 4.99
CA LEU A 34 -16.79 -19.27 4.09
C LEU A 34 -16.97 -20.57 4.87
N GLU A 35 -16.06 -20.88 5.80
CA GLU A 35 -16.12 -22.07 6.66
C GLU A 35 -17.36 -22.11 7.54
N ASP A 36 -17.79 -20.94 8.02
CA ASP A 36 -19.01 -20.75 8.82
C ASP A 36 -20.29 -20.66 7.97
N GLU A 37 -20.20 -20.87 6.64
CA GLU A 37 -21.30 -20.79 5.68
C GLU A 37 -22.02 -19.41 5.63
N GLU A 38 -21.37 -18.33 6.10
CA GLU A 38 -21.92 -16.97 6.08
C GLU A 38 -21.90 -16.35 4.67
N ILE A 39 -20.98 -16.80 3.83
CA ILE A 39 -20.84 -16.38 2.43
C ILE A 39 -20.80 -17.60 1.53
N SER A 40 -21.22 -17.41 0.27
CA SER A 40 -21.11 -18.48 -0.72
C SER A 40 -19.67 -18.58 -1.25
N GLU A 41 -19.33 -19.76 -1.78
CA GLU A 41 -18.06 -19.99 -2.47
C GLU A 41 -17.83 -18.99 -3.63
N TYR A 42 -18.92 -18.55 -4.29
CA TYR A 42 -18.85 -17.53 -5.33
C TYR A 42 -18.36 -16.19 -4.77
N VAL A 43 -18.96 -15.72 -3.67
CA VAL A 43 -18.57 -14.46 -3.01
C VAL A 43 -17.14 -14.57 -2.48
N PHE A 44 -16.77 -15.70 -1.91
CA PHE A 44 -15.40 -15.94 -1.46
C PHE A 44 -14.40 -15.81 -2.61
N LYS A 45 -14.61 -16.53 -3.72
CA LYS A 45 -13.69 -16.51 -4.87
C LYS A 45 -13.55 -15.12 -5.50
N GLU A 46 -14.63 -14.36 -5.57
CA GLU A 46 -14.58 -12.99 -6.10
C GLU A 46 -13.72 -12.07 -5.21
N ASN A 47 -13.86 -12.17 -3.89
CA ASN A 47 -13.09 -11.36 -2.94
C ASN A 47 -11.63 -11.84 -2.81
N ASP A 48 -11.35 -13.14 -2.72
CA ASP A 48 -9.97 -13.69 -2.71
C ASP A 48 -9.19 -13.25 -3.96
N ALA A 49 -9.82 -13.34 -5.15
CA ALA A 49 -9.19 -12.88 -6.38
C ALA A 49 -8.90 -11.36 -6.34
N PHE A 50 -9.76 -10.57 -5.70
CA PHE A 50 -9.56 -9.14 -5.54
C PHE A 50 -8.41 -8.84 -4.56
N PHE A 51 -8.42 -9.43 -3.35
CA PHE A 51 -7.39 -9.22 -2.33
C PHE A 51 -6.02 -9.69 -2.78
N ARG A 52 -5.91 -10.81 -3.50
CA ARG A 52 -4.63 -11.25 -4.09
C ARG A 52 -4.04 -10.18 -5.02
N ARG A 53 -4.86 -9.53 -5.84
CA ARG A 53 -4.39 -8.47 -6.74
C ARG A 53 -3.94 -7.23 -5.97
N GLU A 54 -4.66 -6.87 -4.89
CA GLU A 54 -4.24 -5.77 -4.01
C GLU A 54 -2.91 -6.07 -3.32
N LEU A 55 -2.76 -7.28 -2.75
CA LEU A 55 -1.53 -7.75 -2.12
C LEU A 55 -0.35 -7.75 -3.09
N ASP A 56 -0.54 -8.25 -4.31
CA ASP A 56 0.49 -8.26 -5.34
C ASP A 56 0.92 -6.83 -5.71
N SER A 57 -0.04 -5.92 -5.89
CA SER A 57 0.24 -4.53 -6.26
C SER A 57 0.97 -3.80 -5.13
N LEU A 58 0.51 -3.94 -3.88
CA LEU A 58 1.15 -3.35 -2.70
C LEU A 58 2.53 -3.93 -2.43
N THR A 59 2.72 -5.23 -2.61
CA THR A 59 4.03 -5.88 -2.45
C THR A 59 5.03 -5.36 -3.47
N LYS A 60 4.61 -5.21 -4.75
CA LYS A 60 5.44 -4.60 -5.80
C LYS A 60 5.81 -3.16 -5.44
N PHE A 61 4.84 -2.37 -4.98
CA PHE A 61 5.08 -0.98 -4.59
C PHE A 61 6.01 -0.88 -3.37
N ARG A 62 5.82 -1.71 -2.35
CA ARG A 62 6.71 -1.80 -1.18
C ARG A 62 8.14 -2.13 -1.61
N ASN A 63 8.33 -3.12 -2.49
CA ASN A 63 9.65 -3.48 -3.00
C ASN A 63 10.32 -2.33 -3.77
N LEU A 64 9.54 -1.54 -4.51
CA LEU A 64 10.02 -0.31 -5.15
C LEU A 64 10.49 0.71 -4.11
N VAL A 65 9.68 0.95 -3.07
CA VAL A 65 10.03 1.86 -1.96
C VAL A 65 11.25 1.35 -1.19
N ASP A 66 11.44 0.04 -1.10
CA ASP A 66 12.59 -0.54 -0.41
C ASP A 66 13.92 -0.26 -1.10
N GLY A 67 13.90 -0.13 -2.43
CA GLY A 67 15.07 0.23 -3.23
C GLY A 67 15.49 1.71 -3.15
N ILE A 68 14.65 2.57 -2.58
CA ILE A 68 14.91 4.02 -2.51
C ILE A 68 15.88 4.36 -1.39
N LYS A 69 16.79 5.30 -1.67
CA LYS A 69 17.68 5.92 -0.68
C LYS A 69 17.26 7.36 -0.40
N HIS A 70 17.45 7.83 0.83
CA HIS A 70 17.08 9.19 1.22
C HIS A 70 17.80 10.30 0.42
N GLY A 71 18.94 9.98 -0.22
CA GLY A 71 19.68 10.92 -1.07
C GLY A 71 19.12 11.06 -2.49
N ASP A 72 18.14 10.23 -2.88
CA ASP A 72 17.55 10.25 -4.21
C ASP A 72 16.60 11.45 -4.41
N TYR A 73 16.17 12.08 -3.32
CA TYR A 73 15.17 13.15 -3.32
C TYR A 73 15.65 14.40 -2.57
N LYS A 74 15.26 15.57 -3.09
CA LYS A 74 15.58 16.87 -2.51
C LYS A 74 14.87 17.12 -1.18
N ASP A 75 13.60 16.72 -1.12
CA ASP A 75 12.71 16.91 0.02
C ASP A 75 11.59 15.87 0.00
N THR A 76 10.80 15.83 1.08
CA THR A 76 9.68 14.89 1.23
C THR A 76 8.60 15.09 0.16
N GLY A 77 8.31 16.33 -0.25
CA GLY A 77 7.29 16.61 -1.26
C GLY A 77 7.67 16.06 -2.64
N ALA A 78 8.93 16.21 -3.05
CA ALA A 78 9.45 15.65 -4.29
C ALA A 78 9.36 14.10 -4.29
N MET A 79 9.64 13.48 -3.15
CA MET A 79 9.52 12.03 -2.97
C MET A 79 8.06 11.57 -3.03
N THR A 80 7.14 12.23 -2.30
CA THR A 80 5.71 11.90 -2.34
C THR A 80 5.17 11.98 -3.76
N SER A 81 5.44 13.07 -4.48
CA SER A 81 4.93 13.26 -5.83
C SER A 81 5.45 12.20 -6.82
N ASP A 82 6.73 11.86 -6.76
CA ASP A 82 7.29 10.82 -7.63
C ASP A 82 6.73 9.42 -7.30
N LEU A 83 6.62 9.08 -6.01
CA LEU A 83 6.09 7.79 -5.58
C LEU A 83 4.61 7.61 -5.92
N LEU A 84 3.78 8.63 -5.70
CA LEU A 84 2.38 8.59 -6.12
C LEU A 84 2.26 8.51 -7.64
N GLY A 85 3.05 9.27 -8.38
CA GLY A 85 3.07 9.18 -9.85
C GLY A 85 3.51 7.80 -10.37
N LYS A 86 4.44 7.13 -9.69
CA LYS A 86 4.83 5.74 -10.00
C LYS A 86 3.69 4.76 -9.70
N LEU A 87 2.99 4.94 -8.59
CA LEU A 87 1.84 4.12 -8.24
C LEU A 87 0.70 4.30 -9.24
N GLU A 88 0.33 5.53 -9.59
CA GLU A 88 -0.71 5.85 -10.58
C GLU A 88 -0.41 5.21 -11.94
N ARG A 89 0.83 5.32 -12.43
CA ARG A 89 1.25 4.68 -13.68
C ARG A 89 1.17 3.16 -13.57
N SER A 90 1.66 2.58 -12.48
CA SER A 90 1.58 1.14 -12.25
C SER A 90 0.13 0.67 -12.30
N THR A 91 -0.78 1.30 -11.55
CA THR A 91 -2.21 0.95 -11.52
C THR A 91 -2.86 1.08 -12.90
N ALA A 92 -2.53 2.13 -13.65
CA ALA A 92 -3.07 2.33 -14.99
C ALA A 92 -2.57 1.29 -16.01
N GLU A 93 -1.31 0.87 -15.92
CA GLU A 93 -0.70 -0.08 -16.86
C GLU A 93 -1.06 -1.53 -16.57
N SER A 94 -1.15 -1.93 -15.30
CA SER A 94 -1.48 -3.30 -14.88
C SER A 94 -2.98 -3.55 -14.76
N GLY A 95 -3.79 -2.49 -14.78
CA GLY A 95 -5.22 -2.55 -14.48
C GLY A 95 -5.49 -2.97 -13.03
N ASP A 96 -4.53 -2.78 -12.13
CA ASP A 96 -4.66 -3.11 -10.71
C ASP A 96 -5.83 -2.35 -10.05
N PRO A 97 -6.37 -2.84 -8.92
CA PRO A 97 -7.47 -2.17 -8.24
C PRO A 97 -7.15 -0.71 -7.88
N GLU A 98 -8.01 0.22 -8.28
CA GLU A 98 -7.89 1.65 -7.91
C GLU A 98 -7.91 1.87 -6.38
N ALA A 99 -8.49 0.92 -5.65
CA ALA A 99 -8.49 0.90 -4.18
C ALA A 99 -7.07 0.98 -3.59
N VAL A 100 -6.07 0.37 -4.23
CA VAL A 100 -4.66 0.43 -3.82
C VAL A 100 -4.13 1.86 -3.83
N LEU A 101 -4.42 2.62 -4.90
CA LEU A 101 -4.03 4.03 -5.00
C LEU A 101 -4.66 4.84 -3.86
N GLY A 102 -5.95 4.59 -3.57
CA GLY A 102 -6.65 5.23 -2.47
C GLY A 102 -6.07 4.91 -1.09
N LEU A 103 -5.75 3.63 -0.83
CA LEU A 103 -5.16 3.18 0.43
C LEU A 103 -3.79 3.81 0.66
N VAL A 104 -2.90 3.73 -0.34
CA VAL A 104 -1.54 4.26 -0.24
C VAL A 104 -1.55 5.79 -0.11
N SER A 105 -2.37 6.49 -0.90
CA SER A 105 -2.49 7.96 -0.82
C SER A 105 -2.89 8.44 0.57
N ARG A 106 -3.74 7.68 1.29
CA ARG A 106 -4.09 8.00 2.68
C ARG A 106 -2.89 7.84 3.63
N LYS A 107 -2.03 6.84 3.41
CA LYS A 107 -0.80 6.66 4.20
C LYS A 107 0.17 7.82 3.98
N PHE A 108 0.38 8.26 2.74
CA PHE A 108 1.18 9.44 2.44
C PHE A 108 0.68 10.68 3.18
N ARG A 109 -0.63 10.97 3.09
CA ARG A 109 -1.24 12.11 3.80
C ARG A 109 -1.03 12.04 5.31
N LYS A 110 -1.26 10.88 5.92
CA LYS A 110 -1.04 10.66 7.36
C LYS A 110 0.39 10.99 7.78
N LEU A 111 1.37 10.58 6.99
CA LEU A 111 2.79 10.84 7.27
C LEU A 111 3.16 12.30 7.05
N GLU A 112 2.61 12.94 6.03
CA GLU A 112 2.77 14.38 5.82
C GLU A 112 2.18 15.17 7.00
N ASP A 113 0.98 14.82 7.46
CA ASP A 113 0.36 15.46 8.62
C ASP A 113 1.17 15.23 9.90
N TYR A 114 1.79 14.05 10.07
CA TYR A 114 2.60 13.72 11.25
C TYR A 114 3.91 14.49 11.31
N LEU A 115 4.57 14.74 10.18
CA LEU A 115 5.88 15.41 10.14
C LEU A 115 5.81 16.94 10.06
N HIS A 116 4.63 17.50 9.78
CA HIS A 116 4.39 18.95 9.79
C HIS A 116 3.77 19.47 11.10
N ASN A 117 3.37 18.58 12.01
CA ASN A 117 2.94 18.89 13.38
C ASN A 117 4.07 18.69 14.39
#